data_AF-H3B140-F1
#
_entry.id   AF-H3B140-F1
#
_cell.length_a   1.000
_cell.length_b   1.000
_cell.length_c   1.000
_cell.angle_alpha   90.00
_cell.angle_beta   90.00
_cell.angle_gamma   90.00
#
_symmetry.space_group_name_H-M   'P 1'
#
loop_
_entity.id
_entity.type
_entity.pdbx_description
1 polymer ?
#
loop_
_entity_poly.entity_id
_entity_poly.type
_entity_poly.pdbx_seq_one_letter_code
_entity_poly.pdbx_strand_id
1 'polypeptide(L)'
;QMDILLLISACMAIANPVLGFGMDPDLQVDIISELDLFNATHGVTPVAGLHNASKAFLFEGVERQVHAAPHVVEKVIQLFQNKSEFTFLATIQQKVSTSGVIFSIHEAERCNFELESNGLRDEIRYHYRFNGKSRTEAFPYRLADGQWHKIALSVSTSHLVLHVDCNRIYERVIDPSQTNLTPGSSIWLGQRNRKHGLFKGIIQDVKIIFMTNGYITQCPNLNRTCPTCSDFLSLVQGIMDLQEVLAKMTAKLNYAESRLSQLENCHCEKTCQANGVTYRDNDFWVESDLCRNCTCKTGVVECRRISCPPLNCSSDSLPVHVEGQCCKECRPKCTFAGKVFAEGQRILTKSCRECMNGVMVKVTENCPSLNCQESEQILPENRCCKVCKGHDFCAEGHKCGENSECRNWNTKATCECKNGYVSIKGSSTYCE
;
A
#
# COMPACT_ATOMS: atom_id res chain seq x y z
N GLN A 1 25.76 50.78 -24.34
CA GLN A 1 26.88 51.20 -23.46
C GLN A 1 26.50 50.77 -22.04
N MET A 2 27.18 49.71 -21.55
CA MET A 2 27.38 49.26 -20.15
C MET A 2 26.14 49.17 -19.20
N ASP A 3 25.87 48.14 -18.41
CA ASP A 3 26.55 46.90 -18.03
C ASP A 3 25.50 46.03 -17.30
N ILE A 4 25.07 44.91 -17.88
CA ILE A 4 24.35 43.84 -17.15
C ILE A 4 24.75 42.51 -17.80
N LEU A 5 26.02 42.11 -17.66
CA LEU A 5 26.45 40.76 -18.03
C LEU A 5 27.81 40.41 -17.39
N LEU A 6 27.86 40.23 -16.07
CA LEU A 6 29.00 39.61 -15.38
C LEU A 6 28.58 39.29 -13.94
N LEU A 7 28.00 38.10 -13.74
CA LEU A 7 27.99 37.34 -12.48
C LEU A 7 27.29 35.97 -12.68
N ILE A 8 27.62 35.27 -13.77
CA ILE A 8 27.41 33.82 -13.85
C ILE A 8 28.80 33.19 -13.71
N SER A 9 29.34 33.29 -12.50
CA SER A 9 30.48 32.50 -12.07
C SER A 9 29.95 31.35 -11.23
N ALA A 10 30.27 30.14 -11.69
CA ALA A 10 30.57 28.97 -10.88
C ALA A 10 29.64 28.65 -9.70
N CYS A 11 28.68 27.77 -9.94
CA CYS A 11 28.36 26.67 -9.04
C CYS A 11 27.54 25.62 -9.79
N MET A 12 28.20 24.86 -10.67
CA MET A 12 27.75 23.48 -10.90
C MET A 12 28.05 22.73 -9.61
N ALA A 13 27.07 22.74 -8.70
CA ALA A 13 27.07 21.88 -7.54
C ALA A 13 27.05 20.43 -8.05
N ILE A 14 28.21 19.79 -7.99
CA ILE A 14 28.35 18.36 -8.11
C ILE A 14 27.46 17.79 -7.01
N ALA A 15 26.35 17.18 -7.41
CA ALA A 15 25.50 16.43 -6.51
C ALA A 15 26.30 15.24 -5.99
N ASN A 16 26.96 15.41 -4.85
CA ASN A 16 27.50 14.28 -4.10
C ASN A 16 26.31 13.43 -3.62
N PRO A 17 26.24 12.14 -3.97
CA PRO A 17 25.26 11.27 -3.36
C PRO A 17 25.62 11.16 -1.87
N VAL A 18 24.76 11.66 -1.00
CA VAL A 18 24.85 11.43 0.45
C VAL A 18 24.51 9.96 0.68
N LEU A 19 25.53 9.11 0.60
CA LEU A 19 25.47 7.71 1.00
C LEU A 19 26.04 7.61 2.42
N GLY A 20 25.14 7.28 3.35
CA GLY A 20 25.32 6.65 4.66
C GLY A 20 26.58 6.94 5.47
N PHE A 21 26.40 7.44 6.71
CA PHE A 21 27.37 7.41 7.82
C PHE A 21 28.86 7.40 7.37
N GLY A 22 29.27 8.48 6.71
CA GLY A 22 30.55 8.53 6.01
C GLY A 22 31.69 8.95 6.94
N MET A 23 32.53 7.99 7.28
CA MET A 23 33.90 8.24 7.74
C MET A 23 34.63 9.15 6.72
N ASP A 24 35.43 10.11 7.18
CA ASP A 24 36.17 11.03 6.30
C ASP A 24 37.02 10.24 5.29
N PRO A 25 36.73 10.31 3.97
CA PRO A 25 37.47 9.60 2.93
C PRO A 25 38.96 9.93 2.92
N ASP A 26 39.35 11.10 3.44
CA ASP A 26 40.74 11.54 3.49
C ASP A 26 41.57 10.72 4.49
N LEU A 27 40.93 10.12 5.50
CA LEU A 27 41.57 9.28 6.52
C LEU A 27 41.65 7.79 6.15
N GLN A 28 41.18 7.42 4.96
CA GLN A 28 41.20 6.05 4.46
C GLN A 28 42.11 5.90 3.24
N VAL A 29 42.85 4.79 3.21
CA VAL A 29 43.63 4.36 2.05
C VAL A 29 43.19 2.93 1.69
N ASP A 30 42.56 2.78 0.52
CA ASP A 30 42.22 1.47 -0.05
C ASP A 30 43.34 1.02 -0.99
N ILE A 31 44.06 -0.03 -0.59
CA ILE A 31 45.22 -0.52 -1.34
C ILE A 31 44.78 -1.33 -2.55
N ILE A 32 43.65 -2.03 -2.48
CA ILE A 32 43.17 -2.91 -3.55
C ILE A 32 42.69 -2.10 -4.75
N SER A 33 41.92 -1.03 -4.51
CA SER A 33 41.42 -0.17 -5.60
C SER A 33 42.55 0.51 -6.37
N GLU A 34 43.63 0.89 -5.67
CA GLU A 34 44.76 1.60 -6.26
C GLU A 34 45.73 0.70 -7.04
N LEU A 35 45.84 -0.58 -6.67
CA LEU A 35 46.66 -1.56 -7.40
C LEU A 35 46.18 -1.78 -8.85
N ASP A 36 44.87 -1.66 -9.08
CA ASP A 36 44.23 -1.82 -10.38
C ASP A 36 44.48 -0.63 -11.31
N LEU A 37 44.50 0.60 -10.77
CA LEU A 37 44.74 1.83 -11.54
C LEU A 37 46.16 1.88 -12.13
N PHE A 38 47.12 1.18 -11.53
CA PHE A 38 48.53 1.26 -11.91
C PHE A 38 49.09 -0.02 -12.57
N ASN A 39 48.24 -0.99 -12.94
CA ASN A 39 48.70 -2.31 -13.43
C ASN A 39 49.77 -2.96 -12.51
N ALA A 40 49.71 -2.69 -11.21
CA ALA A 40 50.68 -3.18 -10.22
C ALA A 40 50.37 -4.62 -9.77
N THR A 41 49.59 -5.35 -10.58
CA THR A 41 49.10 -6.72 -10.37
C THR A 41 50.00 -7.77 -11.03
N HIS A 42 51.24 -7.41 -11.39
CA HIS A 42 52.17 -8.33 -12.04
C HIS A 42 52.47 -9.56 -11.15
N GLY A 43 52.05 -10.73 -11.63
CA GLY A 43 52.23 -12.01 -10.96
C GLY A 43 51.11 -12.39 -9.98
N VAL A 44 49.98 -11.67 -10.00
CA VAL A 44 48.73 -12.08 -9.33
C VAL A 44 47.56 -12.11 -10.30
N THR A 45 46.59 -12.98 -10.03
CA THR A 45 45.42 -13.16 -10.90
C THR A 45 44.15 -12.66 -10.21
N PRO A 46 43.32 -11.82 -10.84
CA PRO A 46 42.04 -11.42 -10.28
C PRO A 46 41.09 -12.62 -10.21
N VAL A 47 40.38 -12.75 -9.09
CA VAL A 47 39.45 -13.86 -8.82
C VAL A 47 38.18 -13.35 -8.12
N ALA A 48 37.14 -14.18 -8.06
CA ALA A 48 35.98 -13.89 -7.22
C ALA A 48 36.37 -13.96 -5.73
N GLY A 49 36.02 -12.94 -4.97
CA GLY A 49 36.28 -12.84 -3.54
C GLY A 49 35.14 -13.38 -2.68
N LEU A 50 35.19 -13.06 -1.37
CA LEU A 50 34.12 -13.33 -0.41
C LEU A 50 32.81 -12.62 -0.79
N HIS A 51 32.91 -11.43 -1.39
CA HIS A 51 31.79 -10.68 -1.92
C HIS A 51 32.16 -9.91 -3.20
N ASN A 52 31.14 -9.47 -3.94
CA ASN A 52 31.32 -8.82 -5.25
C ASN A 52 31.57 -7.30 -5.18
N ALA A 53 31.56 -6.69 -4.00
CA ALA A 53 31.71 -5.24 -3.83
C ALA A 53 33.14 -4.72 -4.04
N SER A 54 34.14 -5.61 -4.01
CA SER A 54 35.56 -5.27 -4.20
C SER A 54 36.28 -6.39 -4.95
N LYS A 55 37.43 -6.07 -5.56
CA LYS A 55 38.25 -7.05 -6.26
C LYS A 55 39.04 -7.91 -5.29
N ALA A 56 39.25 -9.17 -5.64
CA ALA A 56 40.13 -10.08 -4.92
C ALA A 56 41.24 -10.58 -5.85
N PHE A 57 42.42 -10.81 -5.29
CA PHE A 57 43.58 -11.28 -6.04
C PHE A 57 44.12 -12.57 -5.45
N LEU A 58 44.41 -13.54 -6.32
CA LEU A 58 45.04 -14.81 -5.98
C LEU A 58 46.57 -14.68 -6.09
N PHE A 59 47.24 -15.07 -5.02
CA PHE A 59 48.69 -15.06 -4.84
C PHE A 59 49.21 -16.50 -4.83
N GLU A 60 49.72 -17.00 -5.96
CA GLU A 60 50.30 -18.36 -6.06
C GLU A 60 51.75 -18.37 -6.56
N GLY A 61 52.07 -17.52 -7.54
CA GLY A 61 53.40 -17.45 -8.15
C GLY A 61 54.50 -16.91 -7.23
N VAL A 62 55.73 -17.31 -7.51
CA VAL A 62 56.95 -16.82 -6.84
C VAL A 62 57.55 -15.58 -7.50
N GLU A 63 57.31 -15.39 -8.81
CA GLU A 63 57.73 -14.22 -9.57
C GLU A 63 56.59 -13.19 -9.62
N ARG A 64 56.53 -12.33 -8.61
CA ARG A 64 55.51 -11.28 -8.51
C ARG A 64 56.03 -10.03 -7.80
N GLN A 65 55.47 -8.88 -8.17
CA GLN A 65 55.90 -7.58 -7.64
C GLN A 65 54.69 -6.70 -7.31
N VAL A 66 53.93 -7.10 -6.30
CA VAL A 66 52.72 -6.38 -5.87
C VAL A 66 53.09 -5.34 -4.81
N HIS A 67 53.25 -4.10 -5.25
CA HIS A 67 53.59 -2.95 -4.41
C HIS A 67 52.70 -1.76 -4.75
N ALA A 68 52.45 -0.90 -3.78
CA ALA A 68 51.59 0.26 -3.98
C ALA A 68 52.24 1.29 -4.91
N ALA A 69 51.41 2.03 -5.64
CA ALA A 69 51.86 3.12 -6.51
C ALA A 69 52.47 4.29 -5.69
N PRO A 70 53.38 5.08 -6.27
CA PRO A 70 54.08 6.15 -5.56
C PRO A 70 53.16 7.15 -4.85
N HIS A 71 52.04 7.56 -5.47
CA HIS A 71 51.10 8.52 -4.86
C HIS A 71 50.38 7.94 -3.63
N VAL A 72 50.13 6.63 -3.61
CA VAL A 72 49.57 5.93 -2.44
C VAL A 72 50.58 5.92 -1.30
N VAL A 73 51.84 5.64 -1.62
CA VAL A 73 52.94 5.67 -0.65
C VAL A 73 53.07 7.07 -0.03
N GLU A 74 53.03 8.12 -0.85
CA GLU A 74 53.04 9.51 -0.39
C GLU A 74 51.84 9.83 0.52
N LYS A 75 50.62 9.45 0.14
CA LYS A 75 49.42 9.63 0.98
C LYS A 75 49.57 8.93 2.33
N VAL A 76 50.05 7.69 2.34
CA VAL A 76 50.28 6.92 3.58
C VAL A 76 51.35 7.61 4.45
N ILE A 77 52.46 8.08 3.87
CA ILE A 77 53.49 8.82 4.60
C ILE A 77 52.92 10.09 5.24
N GLN A 78 52.15 10.88 4.49
CA GLN A 78 51.53 12.11 5.00
C GLN A 78 50.56 11.83 6.16
N LEU A 79 49.78 10.75 6.08
CA LEU A 79 48.85 10.38 7.15
C LEU A 79 49.59 9.91 8.41
N PHE A 80 50.67 9.13 8.26
CA PHE A 80 51.51 8.69 9.39
C PHE A 80 52.33 9.82 10.05
N GLN A 81 52.59 10.93 9.34
CA GLN A 81 53.20 12.13 9.95
C GLN A 81 52.26 12.82 10.94
N ASN A 82 50.96 12.82 10.65
CA ASN A 82 49.96 13.56 11.42
C ASN A 82 49.18 12.70 12.42
N LYS A 83 49.23 11.37 12.27
CA LYS A 83 48.43 10.41 13.04
C LYS A 83 49.30 9.25 13.51
N SER A 84 49.24 8.96 14.81
CA SER A 84 49.91 7.82 15.43
C SER A 84 49.01 6.58 15.57
N GLU A 85 47.71 6.76 15.31
CA GLU A 85 46.68 5.74 15.52
C GLU A 85 46.08 5.31 14.20
N PHE A 86 45.95 4.00 13.99
CA PHE A 86 45.41 3.45 12.76
C PHE A 86 44.83 2.05 12.96
N THR A 87 44.05 1.61 11.99
CA THR A 87 43.55 0.25 11.87
C THR A 87 43.88 -0.28 10.48
N PHE A 88 44.59 -1.41 10.44
CA PHE A 88 44.80 -2.19 9.21
C PHE A 88 43.68 -3.23 9.07
N LEU A 89 43.08 -3.32 7.89
CA LEU A 89 42.04 -4.27 7.55
C LEU A 89 42.45 -5.11 6.36
N ALA A 90 42.09 -6.39 6.38
CA ALA A 90 42.12 -7.24 5.20
C ALA A 90 41.07 -8.37 5.32
N THR A 91 40.61 -8.86 4.18
CA THR A 91 39.83 -10.10 4.06
C THR A 91 40.70 -11.10 3.31
N ILE A 92 41.02 -12.25 3.91
CA ILE A 92 41.99 -13.19 3.37
C ILE A 92 41.45 -14.62 3.35
N GLN A 93 41.89 -15.42 2.39
CA GLN A 93 41.75 -16.87 2.41
C GLN A 93 43.12 -17.48 2.14
N GLN A 94 43.75 -18.04 3.18
CA GLN A 94 45.13 -18.52 3.07
C GLN A 94 45.20 -20.02 2.82
N LYS A 95 46.11 -20.43 1.92
CA LYS A 95 46.38 -21.85 1.64
C LYS A 95 46.87 -22.55 2.92
N VAL A 96 46.31 -23.72 3.18
CA VAL A 96 46.54 -24.49 4.42
C VAL A 96 48.03 -24.67 4.71
N SER A 97 48.42 -24.42 5.97
CA SER A 97 49.79 -24.60 6.48
C SER A 97 50.89 -23.86 5.72
N THR A 98 50.53 -22.79 5.00
CA THR A 98 51.51 -21.88 4.39
C THR A 98 51.81 -20.70 5.30
N SER A 99 53.00 -20.13 5.19
CA SER A 99 53.37 -18.88 5.88
C SER A 99 53.67 -17.79 4.87
N GLY A 100 53.28 -16.55 5.17
CA GLY A 100 53.55 -15.41 4.31
C GLY A 100 53.08 -14.07 4.88
N VAL A 101 53.60 -13.00 4.30
CA VAL A 101 53.31 -11.63 4.69
C VAL A 101 52.07 -11.15 3.96
N ILE A 102 51.07 -10.70 4.72
CA ILE A 102 49.81 -10.17 4.19
C ILE A 102 50.05 -8.74 3.67
N PHE A 103 50.72 -7.91 4.48
CA PHE A 103 51.00 -6.53 4.14
C PHE A 103 52.27 -6.05 4.86
N SER A 104 53.05 -5.21 4.20
CA SER A 104 54.27 -4.65 4.80
C SER A 104 54.64 -3.27 4.29
N ILE A 105 55.29 -2.50 5.15
CA ILE A 105 55.87 -1.18 4.88
C ILE A 105 57.34 -1.23 5.28
N HIS A 106 58.22 -1.08 4.29
CA HIS A 106 59.67 -1.17 4.47
C HIS A 106 60.37 0.09 3.98
N GLU A 107 61.35 0.55 4.76
CA GLU A 107 62.32 1.56 4.36
C GLU A 107 63.69 0.88 4.24
N ALA A 108 64.14 0.61 3.02
CA ALA A 108 65.31 -0.23 2.76
C ALA A 108 65.23 -1.56 3.57
N GLU A 109 66.16 -1.81 4.48
CA GLU A 109 66.19 -3.02 5.33
C GLU A 109 65.36 -2.88 6.63
N ARG A 110 64.68 -1.74 6.84
CA ARG A 110 63.92 -1.44 8.05
C ARG A 110 62.44 -1.74 7.84
N CYS A 111 61.91 -2.71 8.56
CA CYS A 111 60.47 -2.98 8.62
C CYS A 111 59.80 -1.99 9.59
N ASN A 112 58.95 -1.10 9.11
CA ASN A 112 58.19 -0.18 9.96
C ASN A 112 56.84 -0.78 10.37
N PHE A 113 56.23 -1.56 9.47
CA PHE A 113 55.02 -2.32 9.71
C PHE A 113 55.09 -3.62 8.90
N GLU A 114 54.79 -4.76 9.50
CA GLU A 114 54.54 -6.00 8.76
C GLU A 114 53.55 -6.87 9.51
N LEU A 115 52.53 -7.34 8.79
CA LEU A 115 51.59 -8.34 9.27
C LEU A 115 51.84 -9.66 8.55
N GLU A 116 52.31 -10.65 9.29
CA GLU A 116 52.65 -11.98 8.81
C GLU A 116 51.68 -13.01 9.37
N SER A 117 51.23 -13.93 8.52
CA SER A 117 50.54 -15.14 8.95
C SER A 117 51.48 -16.33 8.84
N ASN A 118 51.69 -17.03 9.96
CA ASN A 118 52.57 -18.18 10.06
C ASN A 118 51.76 -19.46 10.26
N GLY A 119 51.34 -20.10 9.17
CA GLY A 119 50.56 -21.34 9.20
C GLY A 119 51.32 -22.59 9.65
N LEU A 120 52.65 -22.52 9.83
CA LEU A 120 53.44 -23.61 10.42
C LEU A 120 53.43 -23.58 11.95
N ARG A 121 53.15 -22.42 12.54
CA ARG A 121 53.10 -22.21 14.00
C ARG A 121 51.73 -21.81 14.50
N ASP A 122 50.76 -21.68 13.60
CA ASP A 122 49.42 -21.16 13.88
C ASP A 122 49.45 -19.82 14.62
N GLU A 123 50.23 -18.88 14.09
CA GLU A 123 50.43 -17.55 14.66
C GLU A 123 50.18 -16.43 13.65
N ILE A 124 49.57 -15.35 14.11
CA ILE A 124 49.58 -14.04 13.45
C ILE A 124 50.68 -13.22 14.10
N ARG A 125 51.57 -12.61 13.32
CA ARG A 125 52.71 -11.84 13.81
C ARG A 125 52.66 -10.42 13.31
N TYR A 126 52.68 -9.48 14.24
CA TYR A 126 52.82 -8.07 13.95
C TYR A 126 54.25 -7.62 14.26
N HIS A 127 54.99 -7.23 13.22
CA HIS A 127 56.33 -6.67 13.36
C HIS A 127 56.27 -5.15 13.22
N TYR A 128 56.92 -4.46 14.15
CA TYR A 128 56.98 -3.00 14.18
C TYR A 128 58.31 -2.52 14.76
N ARG A 129 58.54 -1.21 14.75
CA ARG A 129 59.75 -0.60 15.34
C ARG A 129 59.43 0.29 16.52
N PHE A 130 60.28 0.23 17.54
CA PHE A 130 60.28 1.15 18.67
C PHE A 130 61.73 1.49 19.04
N ASN A 131 62.04 2.79 19.18
CA ASN A 131 63.38 3.28 19.49
C ASN A 131 64.49 2.66 18.61
N GLY A 132 64.21 2.51 17.31
CA GLY A 132 65.13 1.94 16.33
C GLY A 132 65.31 0.42 16.39
N LYS A 133 64.69 -0.27 17.35
CA LYS A 133 64.72 -1.74 17.49
C LYS A 133 63.45 -2.35 16.92
N SER A 134 63.59 -3.51 16.28
CA SER A 134 62.45 -4.31 15.83
C SER A 134 61.77 -5.00 17.01
N ARG A 135 60.45 -5.00 16.99
CA ARG A 135 59.55 -5.65 17.94
C ARG A 135 58.61 -6.57 17.18
N THR A 136 58.18 -7.65 17.84
CA THR A 136 57.27 -8.64 17.25
C THR A 136 56.26 -9.06 18.29
N GLU A 137 54.98 -8.84 18.01
CA GLU A 137 53.87 -9.40 18.76
C GLU A 137 53.35 -10.64 18.05
N ALA A 138 53.35 -11.79 18.72
CA ALA A 138 52.86 -13.05 18.19
C ALA A 138 51.54 -13.44 18.88
N PHE A 139 50.52 -13.70 18.06
CA PHE A 139 49.17 -14.05 18.48
C PHE A 139 48.86 -15.47 18.03
N PRO A 140 48.67 -16.43 18.95
CA PRO A 140 48.24 -17.77 18.59
C PRO A 140 46.86 -17.73 17.91
N TYR A 141 46.83 -17.90 16.60
CA TYR A 141 45.61 -17.97 15.80
C TYR A 141 45.94 -18.58 14.44
N ARG A 142 45.15 -19.57 14.02
CA ARG A 142 45.33 -20.27 12.76
C ARG A 142 44.53 -19.58 11.64
N LEU A 143 45.20 -18.76 10.83
CA LEU A 143 44.61 -18.20 9.59
C LEU A 143 44.78 -19.12 8.36
N ALA A 144 45.76 -20.02 8.39
CA ALA A 144 46.08 -20.90 7.27
C ALA A 144 45.29 -22.21 7.34
N ASP A 145 43.97 -22.11 7.31
CA ASP A 145 43.02 -23.24 7.36
C ASP A 145 42.22 -23.42 6.05
N GLY A 146 42.43 -22.54 5.06
CA GLY A 146 41.73 -22.56 3.77
C GLY A 146 40.37 -21.87 3.78
N GLN A 147 39.93 -21.31 4.91
CA GLN A 147 38.69 -20.55 5.02
C GLN A 147 38.93 -19.05 4.87
N TRP A 148 37.84 -18.31 4.64
CA TRP A 148 37.87 -16.86 4.61
C TRP A 148 37.89 -16.29 6.03
N HIS A 149 38.80 -15.34 6.26
CA HIS A 149 38.90 -14.59 7.50
C HIS A 149 38.93 -13.09 7.25
N LYS A 150 38.22 -12.35 8.10
CA LYS A 150 38.26 -10.89 8.18
C LYS A 150 39.19 -10.50 9.32
N ILE A 151 40.30 -9.84 9.02
CA ILE A 151 41.28 -9.41 10.03
C ILE A 151 41.27 -7.89 10.17
N ALA A 152 41.26 -7.41 11.41
CA ALA A 152 41.41 -6.00 11.74
C ALA A 152 42.41 -5.81 12.88
N LEU A 153 43.55 -5.18 12.59
CA LEU A 153 44.59 -4.84 13.56
C LEU A 153 44.53 -3.34 13.85
N SER A 154 44.00 -2.98 15.02
CA SER A 154 43.94 -1.60 15.49
C SER A 154 45.12 -1.31 16.40
N VAL A 155 45.91 -0.30 16.06
CA VAL A 155 47.10 0.13 16.79
C VAL A 155 46.86 1.55 17.29
N SER A 156 46.94 1.73 18.60
CA SER A 156 46.98 3.03 19.27
C SER A 156 48.40 3.33 19.76
N THR A 157 48.57 4.41 20.51
CA THR A 157 49.86 4.79 21.10
C THR A 157 50.51 3.72 21.98
N SER A 158 49.72 2.91 22.68
CA SER A 158 50.24 1.90 23.61
C SER A 158 49.41 0.62 23.67
N HIS A 159 48.35 0.54 22.86
CA HIS A 159 47.50 -0.64 22.80
C HIS A 159 47.41 -1.15 21.37
N LEU A 160 47.32 -2.46 21.27
CA LEU A 160 47.05 -3.18 20.04
C LEU A 160 45.84 -4.08 20.28
N VAL A 161 44.87 -4.01 19.38
CA VAL A 161 43.68 -4.85 19.40
C VAL A 161 43.57 -5.58 18.07
N LEU A 162 43.56 -6.91 18.13
CA LEU A 162 43.38 -7.77 16.97
C LEU A 162 41.97 -8.36 16.98
N HIS A 163 41.23 -8.08 15.91
CA HIS A 163 39.97 -8.72 15.62
C HIS A 163 40.13 -9.74 14.49
N VAL A 164 39.47 -10.88 14.64
CA VAL A 164 39.30 -11.86 13.58
C VAL A 164 37.82 -12.22 13.49
N ASP A 165 37.26 -12.16 12.28
CA ASP A 165 35.85 -12.46 11.99
C ASP A 165 34.89 -11.66 12.86
N CYS A 166 35.21 -10.37 13.03
CA CYS A 166 34.47 -9.42 13.87
C CYS A 166 34.46 -9.76 15.37
N ASN A 167 35.32 -10.66 15.85
CA ASN A 167 35.50 -10.93 17.27
C ASN A 167 36.81 -10.33 17.74
N ARG A 168 36.80 -9.66 18.90
CA ARG A 168 38.04 -9.18 19.54
C ARG A 168 38.78 -10.39 20.14
N ILE A 169 39.84 -10.84 19.47
CA ILE A 169 40.58 -12.05 19.86
C ILE A 169 41.67 -11.72 20.87
N TYR A 170 42.46 -10.67 20.60
CA TYR A 170 43.56 -10.27 21.47
C TYR A 170 43.60 -8.77 21.69
N GLU A 171 44.01 -8.38 22.90
CA GLU A 171 44.36 -7.02 23.28
C GLU A 171 45.69 -7.07 24.02
N ARG A 172 46.64 -6.23 23.59
CA ARG A 172 47.99 -6.17 24.15
C ARG A 172 48.38 -4.73 24.42
N VAL A 173 49.11 -4.52 25.50
CA VAL A 173 49.88 -3.30 25.71
C VAL A 173 51.19 -3.47 24.96
N ILE A 174 51.52 -2.53 24.08
CA ILE A 174 52.72 -2.56 23.24
C ILE A 174 53.55 -1.30 23.45
N ASP A 175 54.85 -1.39 23.17
CA ASP A 175 55.66 -0.17 23.00
C ASP A 175 55.09 0.67 21.83
N PRO A 176 55.08 2.01 21.90
CA PRO A 176 54.57 2.86 20.83
C PRO A 176 55.23 2.58 19.48
N SER A 177 54.44 2.28 18.46
CA SER A 177 54.99 2.03 17.12
C SER A 177 55.53 3.31 16.49
N GLN A 178 56.74 3.25 15.97
CA GLN A 178 57.34 4.36 15.23
C GLN A 178 56.61 4.59 13.91
N THR A 179 55.97 5.75 13.75
CA THR A 179 55.23 6.14 12.54
C THR A 179 56.01 7.05 11.58
N ASN A 180 57.28 7.32 11.87
CA ASN A 180 58.12 8.18 11.03
C ASN A 180 58.55 7.45 9.76
N LEU A 181 57.65 7.41 8.77
CA LEU A 181 57.95 6.91 7.42
C LEU A 181 58.67 7.99 6.60
N THR A 182 59.65 7.58 5.80
CA THR A 182 60.36 8.48 4.88
C THR A 182 59.87 8.30 3.44
N PRO A 183 60.12 9.26 2.53
CA PRO A 183 59.81 9.13 1.10
C PRO A 183 60.43 7.90 0.40
N GLY A 184 61.46 7.28 0.99
CA GLY A 184 62.07 6.04 0.49
C GLY A 184 61.34 4.76 0.92
N SER A 185 60.19 4.87 1.60
CA SER A 185 59.39 3.73 2.03
C SER A 185 58.72 3.04 0.85
N SER A 186 58.56 1.72 0.95
CA SER A 186 57.88 0.88 -0.03
C SER A 186 56.78 0.09 0.66
N ILE A 187 55.61 0.03 0.03
CA ILE A 187 54.44 -0.69 0.54
C ILE A 187 54.21 -1.92 -0.33
N TRP A 188 54.18 -3.10 0.28
CA TRP A 188 54.03 -4.38 -0.40
C TRP A 188 52.80 -5.12 0.08
N LEU A 189 52.09 -5.74 -0.86
CA LEU A 189 50.91 -6.57 -0.57
C LEU A 189 51.19 -8.04 -0.88
N GLY A 190 50.86 -8.93 0.05
CA GLY A 190 51.07 -10.37 -0.10
C GLY A 190 52.55 -10.78 -0.20
N GLN A 191 53.49 -9.89 0.10
CA GLN A 191 54.93 -10.12 0.08
C GLN A 191 55.69 -9.12 0.95
N ARG A 192 56.89 -9.50 1.38
CA ARG A 192 57.82 -8.59 2.09
C ARG A 192 58.65 -7.76 1.12
N ASN A 193 59.10 -8.42 0.06
CA ASN A 193 59.88 -7.87 -1.02
C ASN A 193 59.72 -8.76 -2.26
N ARG A 194 60.56 -8.59 -3.28
CA ARG A 194 60.49 -9.37 -4.53
C ARG A 194 60.75 -10.88 -4.38
N LYS A 195 61.42 -11.33 -3.30
CA LYS A 195 61.88 -12.72 -3.14
C LYS A 195 61.40 -13.41 -1.86
N HIS A 196 60.94 -12.66 -0.86
CA HIS A 196 60.67 -13.18 0.48
C HIS A 196 59.26 -12.84 0.98
N GLY A 197 58.78 -13.62 1.95
CA GLY A 197 57.50 -13.37 2.62
C GLY A 197 56.28 -13.60 1.74
N LEU A 198 56.38 -14.45 0.72
CA LEU A 198 55.32 -14.66 -0.27
C LEU A 198 54.09 -15.32 0.34
N PHE A 199 52.99 -14.58 0.48
CA PHE A 199 51.66 -15.10 0.83
C PHE A 199 51.11 -16.08 -0.21
N LYS A 200 50.38 -17.10 0.22
CA LYS A 200 49.74 -18.06 -0.68
C LYS A 200 48.26 -18.13 -0.37
N GLY A 201 47.41 -17.70 -1.31
CA GLY A 201 45.97 -17.60 -1.08
C GLY A 201 45.37 -16.38 -1.76
N ILE A 202 44.18 -15.98 -1.31
CA ILE A 202 43.42 -14.86 -1.87
C ILE A 202 43.41 -13.71 -0.85
N ILE A 203 43.56 -12.47 -1.33
CA ILE A 203 43.44 -11.26 -0.52
C ILE A 203 42.40 -10.32 -1.16
N GLN A 204 41.55 -9.73 -0.32
CA GLN A 204 40.47 -8.79 -0.65
C GLN A 204 40.38 -7.70 0.44
N ASP A 205 39.79 -6.53 0.12
CA ASP A 205 39.48 -5.44 1.06
C ASP A 205 40.64 -4.94 1.94
N VAL A 206 41.80 -4.69 1.34
CA VAL A 206 42.96 -4.21 2.10
C VAL A 206 42.90 -2.71 2.27
N LYS A 207 42.73 -2.27 3.52
CA LYS A 207 42.56 -0.85 3.85
C LYS A 207 43.40 -0.46 5.07
N ILE A 208 43.91 0.76 5.06
CA ILE A 208 44.44 1.42 6.26
C ILE A 208 43.53 2.61 6.57
N ILE A 209 43.01 2.64 7.79
CA ILE A 209 42.15 3.70 8.28
C ILE A 209 42.86 4.35 9.47
N PHE A 210 43.10 5.66 9.44
CA PHE A 210 43.86 6.38 10.47
C PHE A 210 43.01 6.74 11.70
N MET A 211 42.37 5.71 12.29
CA MET A 211 41.62 5.73 13.54
C MET A 211 41.66 4.35 14.22
N THR A 212 41.59 4.30 15.55
CA THR A 212 41.57 3.05 16.34
C THR A 212 40.28 2.24 16.19
N ASN A 213 39.18 2.86 15.77
CA ASN A 213 37.87 2.23 15.58
C ASN A 213 37.58 1.87 14.10
N GLY A 214 38.59 1.89 13.23
CA GLY A 214 38.43 1.60 11.80
C GLY A 214 37.86 0.21 11.49
N TYR A 215 37.97 -0.75 12.42
CA TYR A 215 37.41 -2.09 12.31
C TYR A 215 35.89 -2.10 12.08
N ILE A 216 35.18 -1.03 12.47
CA ILE A 216 33.74 -0.87 12.25
C ILE A 216 33.38 -0.90 10.77
N THR A 217 34.27 -0.46 9.89
CA THR A 217 34.02 -0.48 8.43
C THR A 217 33.90 -1.89 7.86
N GLN A 218 34.57 -2.88 8.48
CA GLN A 218 34.47 -4.29 8.12
C GLN A 218 33.40 -5.03 8.96
N CYS A 219 33.11 -4.49 10.16
CA CYS A 219 32.24 -5.10 11.18
C CYS A 219 31.30 -4.05 11.83
N PRO A 220 30.26 -3.59 11.12
CA PRO A 220 29.39 -2.49 11.59
C PRO A 220 28.56 -2.84 12.83
N ASN A 221 28.32 -4.14 13.06
CA ASN A 221 27.46 -4.63 14.15
C ASN A 221 28.22 -4.97 15.45
N LEU A 222 29.52 -4.67 15.54
CA LEU A 222 30.27 -4.93 16.77
C LEU A 222 29.79 -3.97 17.87
N ASN A 223 29.30 -4.51 18.99
CA ASN A 223 28.81 -3.73 20.13
C ASN A 223 29.91 -2.78 20.63
N ARG A 224 29.72 -1.48 20.37
CA ARG A 224 30.64 -0.43 20.84
C ARG A 224 30.49 -0.30 22.36
N THR A 225 31.60 -0.32 23.08
CA THR A 225 31.60 -0.02 24.53
C THR A 225 31.19 1.43 24.80
N CYS A 226 31.41 2.34 23.84
CA CYS A 226 30.98 3.74 23.89
C CYS A 226 30.43 4.21 22.53
N PRO A 227 29.29 4.93 22.47
CA PRO A 227 28.81 5.57 21.26
C PRO A 227 29.76 6.72 20.83
N THR A 228 29.82 6.99 19.53
CA THR A 228 30.57 8.14 18.98
C THR A 228 29.78 9.43 19.13
N CYS A 229 30.46 10.59 19.08
CA CYS A 229 29.81 11.90 19.11
C CYS A 229 28.74 12.05 18.00
N SER A 230 29.01 11.47 16.83
CA SER A 230 28.03 11.44 15.73
C SER A 230 26.78 10.63 16.08
N ASP A 231 26.92 9.48 16.74
CA ASP A 231 25.77 8.66 17.15
C ASP A 231 24.91 9.39 18.19
N PHE A 232 25.55 10.15 19.09
CA PHE A 232 24.85 10.98 20.08
C PHE A 232 24.05 12.09 19.41
N LEU A 233 24.64 12.80 18.44
CA LEU A 233 23.94 13.85 17.69
C LEU A 233 22.76 13.28 16.88
N SER A 234 22.93 12.10 16.26
CA SER A 234 21.84 11.41 15.57
C SER A 234 20.71 11.00 16.51
N LEU A 235 21.03 10.56 17.73
CA LEU A 235 20.02 10.24 18.74
C LEU A 235 19.24 11.48 19.17
N VAL A 236 19.94 12.59 19.42
CA VAL A 236 19.30 13.87 19.76
C VAL A 236 18.36 14.32 18.63
N GLN A 237 18.79 14.24 17.38
CA GLN A 237 17.93 14.55 16.23
C GLN A 237 16.71 13.62 16.17
N GLY A 238 16.91 12.31 16.37
CA GLY A 238 15.81 11.35 16.39
C GLY A 238 14.77 11.63 17.49
N ILE A 239 15.19 12.12 18.65
CA ILE A 239 14.28 12.53 19.73
C ILE A 239 13.48 13.77 19.32
N MET A 240 14.11 14.76 18.67
CA MET A 240 13.44 15.95 18.17
C MET A 240 12.38 15.61 17.11
N ASP A 241 12.72 14.72 16.17
CA ASP A 241 11.78 14.27 15.13
C ASP A 241 10.58 13.53 15.75
N LEU A 242 10.83 12.69 16.76
CA LEU A 242 9.78 11.97 17.46
C LEU A 242 8.82 12.93 18.20
N GLN A 243 9.35 13.97 18.84
CA GLN A 243 8.55 15.01 19.47
C GLN A 243 7.67 15.75 18.46
N GLU A 244 8.17 16.04 17.26
CA GLU A 244 7.39 16.68 16.19
C GLU A 244 6.24 15.77 15.73
N VAL A 245 6.50 14.48 15.55
CA VAL A 245 5.47 13.50 15.15
C VAL A 245 4.38 13.39 16.22
N LEU A 246 4.76 13.32 17.51
CA LEU A 246 3.80 13.29 18.62
C LEU A 246 2.94 14.54 18.66
N ALA A 247 3.52 15.73 18.46
CA ALA A 247 2.76 16.98 18.40
C ALA A 247 1.75 16.98 17.23
N LYS A 248 2.17 16.54 16.04
CA LYS A 248 1.28 16.42 14.87
C LYS A 248 0.15 15.41 15.08
N MET A 249 0.44 14.25 15.68
CA MET A 249 -0.57 13.25 16.00
C MET A 249 -1.59 13.78 17.01
N THR A 250 -1.12 14.46 18.06
CA THR A 250 -2.00 15.07 19.06
C THR A 250 -2.93 16.11 18.43
N ALA A 251 -2.42 16.96 17.53
CA ALA A 251 -3.24 17.91 16.79
C ALA A 251 -4.28 17.24 15.88
N LYS A 252 -3.90 16.18 15.16
CA LYS A 252 -4.84 15.40 14.34
C LYS A 252 -5.92 14.72 15.18
N LEU A 253 -5.56 14.20 16.35
CA LEU A 253 -6.50 13.58 17.28
C LEU A 253 -7.54 14.59 17.78
N ASN A 254 -7.08 15.75 18.27
CA ASN A 254 -7.97 16.83 18.72
C ASN A 254 -8.90 17.32 17.60
N TYR A 255 -8.39 17.42 16.37
CA TYR A 255 -9.21 17.77 15.21
C TYR A 255 -10.28 16.71 14.92
N ALA A 256 -9.92 15.42 14.95
CA ALA A 256 -10.87 14.33 14.73
C ALA A 256 -11.95 14.28 15.82
N GLU A 257 -11.57 14.46 17.08
CA GLU A 257 -12.50 14.51 18.22
C GLU A 257 -13.49 15.68 18.08
N SER A 258 -13.01 16.86 17.70
CA SER A 258 -13.88 18.02 17.42
C SER A 258 -14.88 17.75 16.29
N ARG A 259 -14.45 17.07 15.22
CA ARG A 259 -15.33 16.68 14.10
C ARG A 259 -16.38 15.66 14.52
N LEU A 260 -16.03 14.69 15.35
CA LEU A 260 -16.98 13.70 15.88
C LEU A 260 -18.03 14.37 16.77
N SER A 261 -17.62 15.26 17.67
CA SER A 261 -18.54 16.03 18.51
C SER A 261 -19.54 16.87 17.68
N GLN A 262 -19.13 17.40 16.52
CA GLN A 262 -20.04 18.10 15.60
C GLN A 262 -21.08 17.17 14.95
N LEU A 263 -20.70 15.93 14.63
CA LEU A 263 -21.58 14.94 14.02
C LEU A 263 -22.62 14.38 15.01
N GLU A 264 -22.28 14.27 16.30
CA GLU A 264 -23.22 13.85 17.34
C GLU A 264 -24.40 14.83 17.50
N ASN A 265 -24.21 16.10 17.13
CA ASN A 265 -25.28 17.11 17.13
C ASN A 265 -26.13 17.10 15.85
N CYS A 266 -25.81 16.28 14.85
CA CYS A 266 -26.61 16.15 13.63
C CYS A 266 -27.73 15.12 13.82
N HIS A 267 -28.98 15.57 13.89
CA HIS A 267 -30.14 14.69 13.88
C HIS A 267 -30.44 14.20 12.46
N CYS A 268 -30.15 12.93 12.16
CA CYS A 268 -30.57 12.31 10.90
C CYS A 268 -32.03 11.88 10.99
N GLU A 269 -32.94 12.68 10.43
CA GLU A 269 -34.33 12.25 10.24
C GLU A 269 -34.38 11.10 9.24
N LYS A 270 -34.87 9.93 9.69
CA LYS A 270 -35.13 8.79 8.81
C LYS A 270 -36.43 9.06 8.06
N THR A 271 -36.35 9.12 6.74
CA THR A 271 -37.50 9.35 5.86
C THR A 271 -37.62 8.25 4.81
N CYS A 272 -38.84 8.03 4.33
CA CYS A 272 -39.15 7.10 3.25
C CYS A 272 -39.68 7.88 2.05
N GLN A 273 -39.42 7.39 0.84
CA GLN A 273 -39.97 7.98 -0.39
C GLN A 273 -40.93 6.99 -1.05
N ALA A 274 -42.20 7.36 -1.20
CA ALA A 274 -43.23 6.53 -1.85
C ALA A 274 -44.17 7.38 -2.71
N ASN A 275 -44.41 6.94 -3.95
CA ASN A 275 -45.27 7.64 -4.93
C ASN A 275 -44.92 9.13 -5.12
N GLY A 276 -43.63 9.47 -5.05
CA GLY A 276 -43.13 10.85 -5.18
C GLY A 276 -43.30 11.72 -3.93
N VAL A 277 -43.83 11.18 -2.83
CA VAL A 277 -44.02 11.87 -1.54
C VAL A 277 -42.99 11.37 -0.53
N THR A 278 -42.48 12.29 0.30
CA THR A 278 -41.56 11.97 1.40
C THR A 278 -42.34 11.83 2.70
N TYR A 279 -42.21 10.67 3.34
CA TYR A 279 -42.83 10.31 4.61
C TYR A 279 -41.77 10.28 5.72
N ARG A 280 -42.11 10.80 6.90
CA ARG A 280 -41.29 10.73 8.11
C ARG A 280 -41.42 9.36 8.77
N ASP A 281 -40.50 9.07 9.68
CA ASP A 281 -40.57 7.85 10.48
C ASP A 281 -41.90 7.74 11.23
N ASN A 282 -42.56 6.59 11.11
CA ASN A 282 -43.89 6.26 11.60
C ASN A 282 -45.06 6.97 10.92
N ASP A 283 -44.85 7.63 9.78
CA ASP A 283 -45.97 8.08 8.96
C ASP A 283 -46.73 6.89 8.37
N PHE A 284 -48.05 7.04 8.25
CA PHE A 284 -48.96 6.03 7.70
C PHE A 284 -49.75 6.60 6.52
N TRP A 285 -49.88 5.83 5.44
CA TRP A 285 -50.73 6.17 4.31
C TRP A 285 -51.46 4.94 3.76
N VAL A 286 -52.53 5.21 3.00
CA VAL A 286 -53.33 4.18 2.33
C VAL A 286 -53.22 4.40 0.83
N GLU A 287 -52.89 3.33 0.12
CA GLU A 287 -52.90 3.32 -1.33
C GLU A 287 -54.16 2.60 -1.79
N SER A 288 -55.25 3.36 -1.93
CA SER A 288 -56.59 2.83 -2.24
C SER A 288 -56.62 2.07 -3.57
N ASP A 289 -55.90 2.53 -4.58
CA ASP A 289 -55.76 1.88 -5.90
C ASP A 289 -55.20 0.45 -5.81
N LEU A 290 -54.30 0.22 -4.86
CA LEU A 290 -53.63 -1.06 -4.64
C LEU A 290 -54.15 -1.78 -3.38
N CYS A 291 -55.18 -1.23 -2.75
CA CYS A 291 -55.78 -1.73 -1.52
C CYS A 291 -54.74 -2.12 -0.44
N ARG A 292 -53.80 -1.23 -0.14
CA ARG A 292 -52.76 -1.48 0.86
C ARG A 292 -52.61 -0.32 1.85
N ASN A 293 -52.33 -0.66 3.11
CA ASN A 293 -51.81 0.30 4.08
C ASN A 293 -50.28 0.25 4.05
N CYS A 294 -49.63 1.38 4.23
CA CYS A 294 -48.19 1.48 4.21
C CYS A 294 -47.72 2.35 5.37
N THR A 295 -46.53 2.04 5.87
CA THR A 295 -45.89 2.74 6.99
C THR A 295 -44.43 2.96 6.68
N CYS A 296 -43.92 4.15 6.98
CA CYS A 296 -42.49 4.39 6.98
C CYS A 296 -41.91 3.93 8.32
N LYS A 297 -41.06 2.90 8.30
CA LYS A 297 -40.43 2.37 9.51
C LYS A 297 -38.92 2.38 9.34
N THR A 298 -38.26 3.24 10.09
CA THR A 298 -36.82 3.45 10.12
C THR A 298 -36.19 3.70 8.74
N GLY A 299 -36.90 4.44 7.87
CA GLY A 299 -36.46 4.72 6.50
C GLY A 299 -36.81 3.64 5.47
N VAL A 300 -37.59 2.63 5.86
CA VAL A 300 -38.08 1.55 4.99
C VAL A 300 -39.60 1.59 4.90
N VAL A 301 -40.14 1.47 3.69
CA VAL A 301 -41.59 1.39 3.46
C VAL A 301 -42.08 -0.04 3.70
N GLU A 302 -42.96 -0.23 4.68
CA GLU A 302 -43.64 -1.50 4.95
C GLU A 302 -45.11 -1.40 4.58
N CYS A 303 -45.59 -2.20 3.60
CA CYS A 303 -47.00 -2.20 3.18
C CYS A 303 -47.70 -3.54 3.47
N ARG A 304 -48.98 -3.50 3.86
CA ARG A 304 -49.83 -4.70 4.01
C ARG A 304 -51.16 -4.52 3.28
N ARG A 305 -51.68 -5.61 2.72
CA ARG A 305 -52.97 -5.60 2.01
C ARG A 305 -54.12 -5.39 2.99
N ILE A 306 -55.09 -4.58 2.60
CA ILE A 306 -56.33 -4.38 3.36
C ILE A 306 -57.28 -5.54 3.02
N SER A 307 -57.74 -6.24 4.05
CA SER A 307 -58.73 -7.31 3.89
C SER A 307 -60.14 -6.75 4.08
N CYS A 308 -60.96 -6.78 3.02
CA CYS A 308 -62.34 -6.30 3.10
C CYS A 308 -63.25 -7.29 3.87
N PRO A 309 -64.05 -6.80 4.83
CA PRO A 309 -65.02 -7.63 5.53
C PRO A 309 -66.10 -8.15 4.56
N PRO A 310 -66.75 -9.29 4.87
CA PRO A 310 -67.91 -9.75 4.11
C PRO A 310 -69.01 -8.68 4.10
N LEU A 311 -69.55 -8.39 2.92
CA LEU A 311 -70.57 -7.35 2.74
C LEU A 311 -71.92 -7.99 2.44
N ASN A 312 -72.91 -7.75 3.30
CA ASN A 312 -74.30 -8.19 3.14
C ASN A 312 -75.19 -6.97 2.86
N CYS A 313 -75.54 -6.76 1.60
CA CYS A 313 -76.44 -5.67 1.19
C CYS A 313 -77.91 -6.05 1.41
N SER A 314 -78.75 -5.06 1.73
CA SER A 314 -80.21 -5.23 1.83
C SER A 314 -80.81 -5.54 0.46
N SER A 315 -82.06 -6.02 0.43
CA SER A 315 -82.76 -6.31 -0.83
C SER A 315 -82.78 -5.12 -1.81
N ASP A 316 -82.72 -3.89 -1.32
CA ASP A 316 -82.80 -2.66 -2.12
C ASP A 316 -81.44 -2.02 -2.43
N SER A 317 -80.33 -2.70 -2.10
CA SER A 317 -78.99 -2.20 -2.37
C SER A 317 -78.11 -3.25 -3.05
N LEU A 318 -77.09 -2.78 -3.76
CA LEU A 318 -76.08 -3.61 -4.40
C LEU A 318 -74.67 -3.17 -4.00
N PRO A 319 -73.70 -4.10 -3.97
CA PRO A 319 -72.31 -3.78 -3.65
C PRO A 319 -71.64 -3.04 -4.82
N VAL A 320 -71.17 -1.82 -4.58
CA VAL A 320 -70.55 -0.94 -5.60
C VAL A 320 -69.18 -0.48 -5.11
N HIS A 321 -68.23 -0.36 -6.03
CA HIS A 321 -66.90 0.20 -5.74
C HIS A 321 -66.98 1.72 -5.77
N VAL A 322 -66.51 2.37 -4.71
CA VAL A 322 -66.55 3.83 -4.56
C VAL A 322 -65.14 4.37 -4.76
N GLU A 323 -65.01 5.43 -5.55
CA GLU A 323 -63.72 6.05 -5.83
C GLU A 323 -63.01 6.47 -4.53
N GLY A 324 -61.71 6.15 -4.43
CA GLY A 324 -60.89 6.43 -3.26
C GLY A 324 -61.04 5.41 -2.11
N GLN A 325 -61.95 4.44 -2.20
CA GLN A 325 -62.07 3.35 -1.22
C GLN A 325 -61.60 2.02 -1.79
N CYS A 326 -60.89 1.23 -0.97
CA CYS A 326 -60.59 -0.14 -1.37
C CYS A 326 -61.86 -1.03 -1.40
N CYS A 327 -62.67 -0.99 -0.35
CA CYS A 327 -63.77 -1.94 -0.17
C CYS A 327 -65.06 -1.47 -0.85
N LYS A 328 -65.86 -2.43 -1.32
CA LYS A 328 -67.20 -2.14 -1.87
C LYS A 328 -68.12 -1.65 -0.76
N GLU A 329 -69.02 -0.74 -1.09
CA GLU A 329 -70.09 -0.26 -0.22
C GLU A 329 -71.46 -0.63 -0.80
N CYS A 330 -72.46 -0.85 0.04
CA CYS A 330 -73.83 -1.06 -0.43
C CYS A 330 -74.45 0.28 -0.82
N ARG A 331 -74.79 0.43 -2.11
CA ARG A 331 -75.48 1.61 -2.64
C ARG A 331 -76.89 1.22 -3.12
N PRO A 332 -77.87 2.15 -3.07
CA PRO A 332 -79.22 1.86 -3.53
C PRO A 332 -79.23 1.38 -4.99
N LYS A 333 -80.00 0.33 -5.27
CA LYS A 333 -80.14 -0.20 -6.63
C LYS A 333 -81.27 0.52 -7.37
N CYS A 334 -81.15 0.67 -8.68
CA CYS A 334 -82.25 1.15 -9.53
C CYS A 334 -82.96 -0.03 -10.19
N THR A 335 -84.29 -0.01 -10.21
CA THR A 335 -85.08 -0.98 -10.98
C THR A 335 -85.75 -0.28 -12.15
N PHE A 336 -85.40 -0.64 -13.37
CA PHE A 336 -85.90 0.01 -14.58
C PHE A 336 -86.19 -1.01 -15.68
N ALA A 337 -87.41 -0.97 -16.22
CA ALA A 337 -87.91 -1.92 -17.22
C ALA A 337 -87.68 -3.40 -16.84
N GLY A 338 -87.86 -3.74 -15.55
CA GLY A 338 -87.67 -5.10 -15.01
C GLY A 338 -86.22 -5.52 -14.81
N LYS A 339 -85.24 -4.66 -15.10
CA LYS A 339 -83.80 -4.91 -14.88
C LYS A 339 -83.29 -4.12 -13.67
N VAL A 340 -82.33 -4.71 -12.97
CA VAL A 340 -81.67 -4.09 -11.81
C VAL A 340 -80.33 -3.51 -12.22
N PHE A 341 -80.08 -2.27 -11.81
CA PHE A 341 -78.85 -1.53 -12.05
C PHE A 341 -78.20 -1.14 -10.73
N ALA A 342 -76.89 -1.31 -10.62
CA ALA A 342 -76.09 -0.80 -9.52
C ALA A 342 -75.85 0.71 -9.69
N GLU A 343 -75.56 1.41 -8.59
CA GLU A 343 -75.20 2.84 -8.59
C GLU A 343 -74.09 3.13 -9.62
N GLY A 344 -74.27 4.19 -10.41
CA GLY A 344 -73.36 4.58 -11.50
C GLY A 344 -73.53 3.77 -12.80
N GLN A 345 -74.37 2.73 -12.84
CA GLN A 345 -74.59 1.98 -14.08
C GLN A 345 -75.47 2.75 -15.08
N ARG A 346 -75.10 2.68 -16.36
CA ARG A 346 -75.75 3.38 -17.47
C ARG A 346 -76.43 2.43 -18.46
N ILE A 347 -77.51 2.91 -19.06
CA ILE A 347 -78.20 2.23 -20.16
C ILE A 347 -78.71 3.23 -21.19
N LEU A 348 -78.54 2.88 -22.47
CA LEU A 348 -79.13 3.60 -23.58
C LEU A 348 -80.53 3.03 -23.90
N THR A 349 -81.55 3.90 -23.80
CA THR A 349 -82.90 3.59 -24.31
C THR A 349 -83.27 4.58 -25.42
N LYS A 350 -84.18 5.54 -25.16
CA LYS A 350 -84.38 6.72 -26.02
C LYS A 350 -83.41 7.86 -25.68
N SER A 351 -82.89 7.85 -24.46
CA SER A 351 -81.85 8.75 -23.97
C SER A 351 -80.92 7.96 -23.06
N CYS A 352 -79.70 8.45 -22.86
CA CYS A 352 -78.80 7.88 -21.86
C CYS A 352 -79.39 8.08 -20.46
N ARG A 353 -79.38 7.02 -19.65
CA ARG A 353 -79.83 7.07 -18.26
C ARG A 353 -78.81 6.39 -17.37
N GLU A 354 -78.59 6.96 -16.20
CA GLU A 354 -77.66 6.46 -15.17
C GLU A 354 -78.42 6.22 -13.87
N CYS A 355 -78.05 5.15 -13.15
CA CYS A 355 -78.57 4.88 -11.82
C CYS A 355 -77.88 5.81 -10.81
N MET A 356 -78.64 6.75 -10.24
CA MET A 356 -78.14 7.69 -9.23
C MET A 356 -79.09 7.68 -8.02
N ASN A 357 -78.55 7.33 -6.86
CA ASN A 357 -79.24 7.23 -5.58
C ASN A 357 -80.56 6.43 -5.66
N GLY A 358 -80.55 5.31 -6.38
CA GLY A 358 -81.72 4.43 -6.53
C GLY A 358 -82.75 4.87 -7.57
N VAL A 359 -82.51 5.98 -8.29
CA VAL A 359 -83.39 6.46 -9.38
C VAL A 359 -82.63 6.49 -10.71
N MET A 360 -83.28 6.05 -11.79
CA MET A 360 -82.72 6.17 -13.15
C MET A 360 -82.90 7.60 -13.68
N VAL A 361 -81.83 8.39 -13.63
CA VAL A 361 -81.79 9.78 -14.06
C VAL A 361 -81.33 9.86 -15.51
N LYS A 362 -81.92 10.75 -16.32
CA LYS A 362 -81.46 11.02 -17.69
C LYS A 362 -80.17 11.82 -17.63
N VAL A 363 -79.11 11.33 -18.27
CA VAL A 363 -77.83 12.02 -18.39
C VAL A 363 -77.59 12.40 -19.85
N THR A 364 -76.91 13.52 -20.07
CA THR A 364 -76.47 13.94 -21.39
C THR A 364 -75.02 13.51 -21.56
N GLU A 365 -74.73 12.75 -22.62
CA GLU A 365 -73.38 12.27 -22.92
C GLU A 365 -73.04 12.65 -24.37
N ASN A 366 -71.88 13.26 -24.56
CA ASN A 366 -71.40 13.68 -25.88
C ASN A 366 -70.58 12.55 -26.49
N CYS A 367 -71.13 11.88 -27.51
CA CYS A 367 -70.44 10.76 -28.14
C CYS A 367 -69.43 11.23 -29.20
N PRO A 368 -68.23 10.64 -29.23
CA PRO A 368 -67.24 10.93 -30.26
C PRO A 368 -67.72 10.42 -31.63
N SER A 369 -67.29 11.08 -32.70
CA SER A 369 -67.51 10.62 -34.06
C SER A 369 -66.70 9.35 -34.32
N LEU A 370 -67.35 8.32 -34.86
CA LEU A 370 -66.74 7.03 -35.13
C LEU A 370 -66.26 6.91 -36.58
N ASN A 371 -65.07 6.35 -36.79
CA ASN A 371 -64.46 6.14 -38.11
C ASN A 371 -64.79 4.75 -38.70
N CYS A 372 -65.98 4.23 -38.43
CA CYS A 372 -66.43 2.92 -38.91
C CYS A 372 -67.88 2.96 -39.40
N GLN A 373 -68.25 1.99 -40.24
CA GLN A 373 -69.61 1.88 -40.79
C GLN A 373 -70.62 1.55 -39.69
N GLU A 374 -71.89 1.94 -39.86
CA GLU A 374 -72.96 1.67 -38.88
C GLU A 374 -73.13 0.18 -38.57
N SER A 375 -72.84 -0.69 -39.55
CA SER A 375 -72.85 -2.16 -39.39
C SER A 375 -71.76 -2.69 -38.45
N GLU A 376 -70.70 -1.92 -38.22
CA GLU A 376 -69.58 -2.26 -37.35
C GLU A 376 -69.64 -1.56 -35.99
N GLN A 377 -70.65 -0.73 -35.76
CA GLN A 377 -70.83 -0.05 -34.50
C GLN A 377 -71.53 -0.93 -33.48
N ILE A 378 -70.96 -1.00 -32.29
CA ILE A 378 -71.48 -1.77 -31.17
C ILE A 378 -71.74 -0.86 -29.98
N LEU A 379 -72.76 -1.16 -29.17
CA LEU A 379 -73.02 -0.46 -27.92
C LEU A 379 -72.37 -1.26 -26.77
N PRO A 380 -71.35 -0.71 -26.09
CA PRO A 380 -70.74 -1.38 -24.94
C PRO A 380 -71.72 -1.52 -23.78
N GLU A 381 -71.46 -2.51 -22.91
CA GLU A 381 -72.17 -2.61 -21.64
C GLU A 381 -71.87 -1.37 -20.78
N ASN A 382 -72.86 -0.91 -20.02
CA ASN A 382 -72.72 0.21 -19.09
C ASN A 382 -72.31 1.56 -19.71
N ARG A 383 -72.58 1.77 -21.01
CA ARG A 383 -72.29 3.02 -21.73
C ARG A 383 -73.44 3.43 -22.63
N CYS A 384 -73.43 4.68 -23.08
CA CYS A 384 -74.44 5.21 -24.00
C CYS A 384 -73.88 5.64 -25.36
N CYS A 385 -72.57 5.58 -25.54
CA CYS A 385 -71.92 5.84 -26.82
C CYS A 385 -71.51 4.54 -27.50
N LYS A 386 -71.78 4.45 -28.80
CA LYS A 386 -71.31 3.33 -29.61
C LYS A 386 -69.79 3.42 -29.80
N VAL A 387 -69.16 2.28 -30.01
CA VAL A 387 -67.75 2.16 -30.40
C VAL A 387 -67.65 1.26 -31.64
N CYS A 388 -66.52 1.31 -32.33
CA CYS A 388 -66.27 0.42 -33.46
C CYS A 388 -65.95 -1.00 -32.97
N LYS A 389 -66.33 -2.02 -33.75
CA LYS A 389 -65.96 -3.41 -33.48
C LYS A 389 -64.43 -3.54 -33.42
N GLY A 390 -63.93 -4.28 -32.42
CA GLY A 390 -62.49 -4.41 -32.15
C GLY A 390 -61.91 -3.34 -31.23
N HIS A 391 -62.76 -2.49 -30.63
CA HIS A 391 -62.35 -1.52 -29.61
C HIS A 391 -61.62 -2.20 -28.44
N ASP A 392 -60.48 -1.62 -28.03
CA ASP A 392 -59.68 -2.11 -26.91
C ASP A 392 -60.13 -1.46 -25.60
N PHE A 393 -61.00 -2.15 -24.86
CA PHE A 393 -61.50 -1.70 -23.57
C PHE A 393 -60.43 -1.81 -22.46
N CYS A 394 -59.37 -2.60 -22.65
CA CYS A 394 -58.29 -2.72 -21.68
C CYS A 394 -57.35 -1.51 -21.71
N ALA A 395 -57.16 -0.91 -22.89
CA ALA A 395 -56.33 0.29 -23.06
C ALA A 395 -56.94 1.56 -22.44
N GLU A 396 -58.23 1.58 -22.09
CA GLU A 396 -58.93 2.72 -21.48
C GLU A 396 -58.69 2.88 -19.97
N GLY A 397 -57.68 2.21 -19.41
CA GLY A 397 -57.34 2.31 -17.99
C GLY A 397 -58.09 1.33 -17.09
N HIS A 398 -58.53 0.19 -17.64
CA HIS A 398 -59.13 -0.89 -16.87
C HIS A 398 -58.06 -1.57 -15.98
N LYS A 399 -57.89 -1.09 -14.74
CA LYS A 399 -56.87 -1.60 -13.80
C LYS A 399 -57.30 -2.96 -13.24
N CYS A 400 -56.56 -4.01 -13.57
CA CYS A 400 -56.67 -5.31 -12.93
C CYS A 400 -55.68 -5.41 -11.76
N GLY A 401 -56.06 -6.13 -10.71
CA GLY A 401 -55.21 -6.33 -9.54
C GLY A 401 -53.97 -7.16 -9.84
N GLU A 402 -53.11 -7.29 -8.83
CA GLU A 402 -51.90 -8.10 -8.91
C GLU A 402 -52.25 -9.56 -9.28
N ASN A 403 -51.46 -10.15 -10.18
CA ASN A 403 -51.67 -11.50 -10.75
C ASN A 403 -52.95 -11.70 -11.58
N SER A 404 -53.65 -10.62 -11.91
CA SER A 404 -54.73 -10.60 -12.88
C SER A 404 -54.29 -9.95 -14.19
N GLU A 405 -54.89 -10.33 -15.31
CA GLU A 405 -54.70 -9.72 -16.62
C GLU A 405 -56.03 -9.25 -17.20
N CYS A 406 -56.01 -8.17 -17.97
CA CYS A 406 -57.22 -7.64 -18.59
C CYS A 406 -57.52 -8.42 -19.87
N ARG A 407 -58.72 -8.99 -19.95
CA ARG A 407 -59.26 -9.63 -21.13
C ARG A 407 -60.27 -8.73 -21.82
N ASN A 408 -60.00 -8.44 -23.09
CA ASN A 408 -60.87 -7.63 -23.93
C ASN A 408 -61.98 -8.48 -24.56
N TRP A 409 -63.24 -8.16 -24.31
CA TRP A 409 -64.41 -8.77 -24.94
C TRP A 409 -65.05 -7.80 -25.93
N ASN A 410 -65.97 -8.31 -26.75
CA ASN A 410 -66.64 -7.50 -27.76
C ASN A 410 -67.35 -6.26 -27.17
N THR A 411 -67.92 -6.32 -25.96
CA THR A 411 -68.73 -5.22 -25.39
C THR A 411 -68.17 -4.66 -24.07
N LYS A 412 -67.05 -5.19 -23.55
CA LYS A 412 -66.48 -4.83 -22.24
C LYS A 412 -65.05 -5.36 -22.07
N ALA A 413 -64.34 -4.88 -21.05
CA ALA A 413 -63.16 -5.54 -20.49
C ALA A 413 -63.52 -6.29 -19.19
N THR A 414 -62.84 -7.40 -18.91
CA THR A 414 -62.91 -8.10 -17.61
C THR A 414 -61.52 -8.50 -17.16
N CYS A 415 -61.28 -8.58 -15.85
CA CYS A 415 -60.03 -9.15 -15.35
C CYS A 415 -60.13 -10.69 -15.27
N GLU A 416 -59.05 -11.38 -15.61
CA GLU A 416 -58.90 -12.83 -15.46
C GLU A 416 -57.59 -13.16 -14.73
N CYS A 417 -57.58 -14.26 -14.00
CA CYS A 417 -56.37 -14.69 -13.29
C CYS A 417 -55.32 -15.19 -14.26
N LYS A 418 -54.06 -14.80 -14.05
CA LYS A 418 -52.93 -15.37 -14.78
C LYS A 418 -52.81 -16.86 -14.48
N ASN A 419 -52.23 -17.62 -15.41
CA ASN A 419 -52.00 -19.05 -15.23
C ASN A 419 -51.25 -19.34 -13.92
N GLY A 420 -51.81 -20.24 -13.10
CA GLY A 420 -51.27 -20.61 -11.79
C GLY A 420 -51.89 -19.88 -10.61
N TYR A 421 -52.76 -18.90 -10.84
CA TYR A 421 -53.46 -18.14 -9.80
C TYR A 421 -54.97 -18.43 -9.80
N VAL A 422 -55.59 -18.47 -8.63
CA VAL A 422 -57.04 -18.69 -8.45
C VAL A 422 -57.73 -17.44 -7.94
N SER A 423 -58.99 -17.24 -8.33
CA SER A 423 -59.74 -16.07 -7.89
C SER A 423 -60.08 -16.17 -6.40
N ILE A 424 -59.78 -15.11 -5.67
CA ILE A 424 -60.10 -15.03 -4.25
C ILE A 424 -61.57 -14.62 -4.13
N LYS A 425 -62.38 -15.44 -3.44
CA LYS A 425 -63.81 -15.19 -3.20
C LYS A 425 -64.64 -14.94 -4.49
N GLY A 426 -64.25 -15.57 -5.60
CA GLY A 426 -65.01 -15.55 -6.85
C GLY A 426 -64.94 -14.24 -7.66
N SER A 427 -64.01 -13.33 -7.32
CA SER A 427 -63.78 -12.08 -8.06
C SER A 427 -62.44 -12.16 -8.80
N SER A 428 -62.47 -12.29 -10.13
CA SER A 428 -61.27 -12.39 -10.98
C SER A 428 -60.48 -11.07 -11.14
N THR A 429 -60.86 -10.03 -10.42
CA THR A 429 -60.09 -8.79 -10.26
C THR A 429 -58.80 -9.03 -9.45
N TYR A 430 -58.79 -10.03 -8.55
CA TYR A 430 -57.65 -10.33 -7.68
C TYR A 430 -57.43 -11.85 -7.62
N CYS A 431 -56.18 -12.27 -7.83
CA CYS A 431 -55.83 -13.67 -7.98
C CYS A 431 -54.59 -14.03 -7.14
N GLU A 432 -54.58 -15.22 -6.55
CA GLU A 432 -53.52 -15.75 -5.67
C GLU A 432 -53.10 -17.17 -6.01
#